data_AF-A0A8J4TDX6-F1
#
_entry.id   AF-A0A8J4TDX6-F1
#
_cell.length_a   1.000
_cell.length_b   1.000
_cell.length_c   1.000
_cell.angle_alpha   90.00
_cell.angle_beta   90.00
_cell.angle_gamma   90.00
#
_symmetry.space_group_name_H-M   'P 1'
#
loop_
_entity.id
_entity.type
_entity.pdbx_description
1 polymer ?
#
loop_
_entity_poly.entity_id
_entity_poly.type
_entity_poly.pdbx_seq_one_letter_code
_entity_poly.pdbx_strand_id
1 'polypeptide(L)' 'MCTTFVEDPLSNGQECQCGGAHALHGSEATGDNFGAAIVTQWDATKHTSEYPTDAFGELKFAGISRRDGL' A
#
# COMPACT_ATOMS: atom_id res chain seq x y z
N MET A 1 1.97 3.60 -4.91
CA MET A 1 0.68 3.12 -4.38
C MET A 1 0.25 1.86 -5.09
N CYS A 2 -0.34 0.91 -4.36
CA CYS A 2 -0.82 -0.34 -4.97
C CYS A 2 -2.11 -0.10 -5.75
N THR A 3 -2.17 -0.60 -6.99
CA THR A 3 -3.28 -0.39 -7.93
C THR A 3 -4.16 -1.61 -8.12
N THR A 4 -3.79 -2.75 -7.54
CA THR A 4 -4.52 -4.02 -7.69
C THR A 4 -4.41 -4.84 -6.42
N PHE A 5 -5.54 -5.27 -5.89
CA PHE A 5 -5.58 -6.17 -4.74
C PHE A 5 -5.25 -7.59 -5.20
N VAL A 6 -4.18 -8.16 -4.63
CA VAL A 6 -3.80 -9.55 -4.80
C VAL A 6 -3.75 -10.15 -3.39
N GLU A 7 -4.69 -11.03 -3.07
CA GLU A 7 -4.82 -11.59 -1.72
C GLU A 7 -3.52 -12.26 -1.26
N ASP A 8 -3.05 -11.89 -0.07
CA ASP A 8 -1.95 -12.60 0.59
C ASP A 8 -2.45 -13.95 1.15
N PRO A 9 -1.85 -15.09 0.74
CA PRO A 9 -2.32 -16.42 1.14
C PRO A 9 -2.29 -16.70 2.65
N LEU A 10 -1.52 -15.91 3.41
CA LEU A 10 -1.39 -16.09 4.86
C LEU A 10 -2.34 -15.18 5.64
N SER A 11 -2.96 -14.21 4.97
CA SER A 11 -3.76 -13.15 5.59
C SER A 11 -5.27 -13.41 5.62
N ASN A 12 -5.74 -14.53 5.05
CA ASN A 12 -7.18 -14.85 4.95
C ASN A 12 -8.03 -13.68 4.38
N GLY A 13 -7.59 -13.10 3.27
CA GLY A 13 -8.30 -12.00 2.61
C GLY A 13 -8.22 -10.64 3.32
N GLN A 14 -7.43 -10.51 4.41
CA GLN A 14 -7.30 -9.25 5.14
C GLN A 14 -6.24 -8.32 4.54
N GLU A 15 -5.20 -8.89 3.93
CA GLU A 15 -4.07 -8.14 3.41
C GLU A 15 -3.82 -8.49 1.94
N CYS A 16 -3.36 -7.48 1.20
CA CYS A 16 -2.78 -7.67 -0.11
C CYS A 16 -1.33 -8.14 0.05
N GLN A 17 -0.80 -8.88 -0.92
CA GLN A 17 0.61 -9.26 -0.99
C GLN A 17 1.59 -8.05 -1.02
N CYS A 18 1.08 -6.83 -1.25
CA CYS A 18 1.87 -5.59 -1.08
C CYS A 18 2.07 -5.16 0.39
N GLY A 19 1.43 -5.85 1.35
CA GLY A 19 1.42 -5.52 2.78
C GLY A 19 0.36 -4.49 3.19
N GLY A 20 -0.45 -4.00 2.24
CA GLY A 20 -1.56 -3.09 2.53
C GLY A 20 -2.83 -3.84 2.91
N ALA A 21 -3.54 -3.37 3.94
CA ALA A 21 -4.85 -3.90 4.29
C ALA A 21 -5.82 -3.78 3.10
N HIS A 22 -6.74 -4.74 2.97
CA HIS A 22 -7.77 -4.73 1.92
C HIS A 22 -8.59 -3.43 1.96
N ALA A 23 -8.93 -2.93 3.14
CA ALA A 23 -9.66 -1.67 3.33
C ALA A 23 -8.93 -0.40 2.84
N LEU A 24 -7.60 -0.47 2.63
CA LEU A 24 -6.80 0.64 2.11
C LEU A 24 -6.74 0.63 0.57
N HIS A 25 -7.25 -0.40 -0.09
CA HIS A 25 -7.35 -0.45 -1.54
C HIS A 25 -8.64 0.25 -1.98
N GLY A 26 -8.54 1.17 -2.93
CA GLY A 26 -9.72 1.83 -3.51
C GLY A 26 -10.62 0.84 -4.26
N SER A 27 -11.85 1.27 -4.58
CA SER A 27 -12.77 0.51 -5.44
C SER A 27 -12.12 0.07 -6.74
N GLU A 28 -11.26 0.92 -7.31
CA GLU A 28 -10.51 0.67 -8.54
C GLU A 28 -9.54 -0.51 -8.43
N ALA A 29 -8.92 -0.71 -7.26
CA ALA A 29 -7.95 -1.77 -7.02
C ALA A 29 -8.61 -3.08 -6.58
N THR A 30 -9.84 -3.00 -6.09
CA THR A 30 -10.68 -4.13 -5.66
C THR A 30 -11.65 -4.56 -6.78
N GLY A 31 -11.64 -3.83 -7.90
CA GLY A 31 -12.49 -4.07 -9.05
C GLY A 31 -12.43 -5.52 -9.49
N ASP A 32 -13.62 -6.09 -9.61
CA ASP A 32 -13.92 -7.41 -10.15
C ASP A 32 -13.32 -7.54 -11.55
N ASN A 33 -12.08 -7.99 -11.57
CA ASN A 33 -11.32 -8.22 -12.78
C ASN A 33 -11.92 -9.43 -13.55
N PHE A 34 -13.02 -9.19 -14.26
CA PHE A 34 -13.75 -10.15 -15.08
C PHE A 34 -13.03 -10.50 -16.41
N GLY A 35 -11.70 -10.37 -16.49
CA GLY A 35 -10.99 -10.62 -17.75
C GLY A 35 -9.48 -10.74 -17.70
N ALA A 36 -8.77 -10.17 -16.72
CA ALA A 36 -7.34 -10.47 -16.57
C ALA A 36 -7.19 -11.83 -15.87
N ALA A 37 -6.21 -12.62 -16.29
CA ALA A 37 -5.83 -13.87 -15.64
C ALA A 37 -5.86 -13.71 -14.11
N ILE A 38 -6.35 -14.71 -13.38
CA ILE A 38 -6.30 -14.70 -11.91
C ILE A 38 -4.85 -14.45 -11.51
N VAL A 39 -4.55 -13.21 -11.09
CA VAL A 39 -3.21 -12.82 -10.69
C VAL A 39 -3.00 -13.43 -9.32
N THR A 40 -2.21 -14.50 -9.25
CA THR A 40 -1.90 -15.18 -7.98
C THR A 40 -0.70 -14.57 -7.27
N GLN A 41 0.10 -13.76 -7.98
CA GLN A 41 1.33 -13.19 -7.47
C GLN A 41 1.39 -11.70 -7.74
N TRP A 42 1.66 -10.93 -6.68
CA TRP A 42 1.90 -9.51 -6.78
C TRP A 42 3.29 -9.22 -7.37
N ASP A 43 3.31 -8.20 -8.23
CA ASP A 43 4.47 -7.72 -8.98
C ASP A 43 4.54 -6.20 -8.84
N ALA A 44 5.63 -5.70 -8.25
CA ALA A 44 5.81 -4.28 -7.99
C ALA A 44 5.76 -3.43 -9.26
N THR A 45 6.24 -3.95 -10.39
CA THR A 45 6.30 -3.19 -11.66
C THR A 45 4.94 -3.04 -12.34
N LYS A 46 3.99 -3.93 -12.03
CA LYS A 46 2.65 -3.95 -12.65
C LYS A 46 1.55 -3.42 -11.75
N HIS A 47 1.68 -3.62 -10.45
CA HIS A 47 0.64 -3.33 -9.47
C HIS A 47 0.97 -2.12 -8.60
N THR A 48 1.97 -1.33 -8.98
CA THR A 48 2.26 -0.05 -8.34
C THR A 48 2.22 1.09 -9.34
N SER A 49 1.85 2.26 -8.84
CA SER A 49 1.94 3.53 -9.56
C SER A 49 2.63 4.57 -8.68
N GLU A 50 3.35 5.48 -9.32
CA GLU A 50 4.10 6.57 -8.70
C GLU A 50 3.22 7.83 -8.57
N TYR A 51 3.30 8.48 -7.42
CA TYR A 51 2.57 9.72 -7.13
C TYR A 51 3.48 10.69 -6.37
N PRO A 52 3.21 12.00 -6.41
CA PRO A 52 3.85 12.96 -5.52
C PRO A 52 3.71 12.53 -4.05
N THR A 53 4.76 12.77 -3.26
CA THR A 53 4.73 12.47 -1.83
C THR A 53 3.86 13.48 -1.08
N ASP A 54 2.99 12.99 -0.20
CA ASP A 54 2.25 13.78 0.79
C ASP A 54 2.99 13.84 2.14
N ALA A 55 4.09 13.10 2.30
CA ALA A 55 4.95 13.13 3.47
C ALA A 55 5.92 14.32 3.42
N PHE A 56 5.41 15.52 3.71
CA PHE A 56 6.20 16.75 3.82
C PHE A 56 6.02 17.41 5.20
N GLY A 57 7.04 18.12 5.68
CA GLY A 57 7.00 18.89 6.94
C GLY A 57 7.98 18.40 8.01
N GLU A 58 7.99 19.10 9.16
CA GLU A 58 8.78 18.71 10.33
C GLU A 58 8.05 17.65 11.16
N LEU A 59 8.78 16.62 11.60
CA LEU A 59 8.30 15.62 12.53
C LEU A 59 8.80 15.93 13.95
N LYS A 60 7.91 15.90 14.93
CA LYS A 60 8.27 15.95 16.36
C LYS A 60 7.98 14.61 16.99
N PHE A 61 9.02 13.95 17.49
CA PHE A 61 8.89 12.69 18.21
C PHE A 61 8.24 12.93 19.58
N ALA A 62 7.33 12.05 19.97
CA ALA A 62 6.83 12.00 21.33
C ALA A 62 7.91 11.35 22.25
N GLY A 63 8.34 12.05 23.31
CA GLY A 63 9.38 11.60 24.25
C GLY A 63 10.54 12.60 24.42
N ILE A 64 11.69 12.14 24.92
CA ILE A 64 12.92 12.96 24.98
C ILE A 64 13.47 13.09 23.56
N SER A 65 13.02 14.11 22.85
CA SER A 65 13.64 14.59 21.63
C SER A 65 14.65 15.67 22.01
N ARG A 66 15.95 15.46 21.75
CA ARG A 66 16.90 16.58 21.76
C ARG A 66 16.65 17.38 20.49
N ARG A 67 16.36 18.68 20.62
CA ARG A 67 16.43 19.59 19.46
C ARG A 67 17.92 19.78 19.18
N ASP A 68 18.35 19.61 17.94
CA ASP A 68 19.60 20.21 17.51
C ASP A 68 19.40 21.72 17.59
N GLY A 69 19.94 22.29 18.67
CA GLY A 69 19.98 23.73 18.88
C GLY A 69 20.87 24.35 17.82
N LEU A 70 20.35 25.38 17.17
CA LEU A 70 21.12 26.28 16.32
C LEU A 70 22.05 27.15 17.19
#